data_AF-A0A953Q6F4-F1
#
_entry.id   AF-A0A953Q6F4-F1
#
_cell.length_a   1.000
_cell.length_b   1.000
_cell.length_c   1.000
_cell.angle_alpha   90.00
_cell.angle_beta   90.00
_cell.angle_gamma   90.00
#
_symmetry.space_group_name_H-M   'P 1'
#
loop_
_entity.id
_entity.type
_entity.pdbx_description
1 polymer ?
#
loop_
_entity_poly.entity_id
_entity_poly.type
_entity_poly.pdbx_seq_one_letter_code
_entity_poly.pdbx_strand_id
1 'polypeptide(L)'
;MRKCMPFAAVVGLIFLVGCGGGGGTPVGVPVTVGVSPSLPQFIHAGDSVSITATTSGDPTNAGVTWNLSGLGTLTNQTKTSATYNAPGNITSNVVALVTATAVADSTASGPLLMSVLVPGQENVHPITVDGGPVATQIYPNGVFTSVTVCVPSTSDCQTIDGVLVDTGSYGLRLLSSQVGVALPQLVDSNNNGLNDCVAFVDTSFLWGPVVQADIITSGEIATATSVHLVSSSNTGIPDNCSNGGINENTPESLGANGILGVGPEPNDCGFACDPSAGGVPPEPVYYLCSPSGACSPAFVPVDQQVTNPVAFFPVDNNGDIMDLPPVPGTAAGVDGSLTFGIGTAANNGLGAAKLFTFDPNSLSFTTVYNGISYPDSFIDSGSNGFFFPDASIALCNGGSFYCPPSQLNLSATNKGANGTSDIVSFNVDNATNLFNNNPSDVAFGTLAGPNPVGSFDWGLPFFYGRGVFTAIDGAPAPPGVPAGPFWAY
;
A
#
# COMPACT_ATOMS: atom_id res chain seq x y z
N MET A 1 52.83 40.45 2.97
CA MET A 1 53.20 40.53 4.41
C MET A 1 52.76 39.21 5.04
N ARG A 2 53.71 38.28 5.28
CA ARG A 2 54.22 37.88 6.62
C ARG A 2 53.12 37.24 7.49
N LYS A 3 53.18 36.03 8.05
CA LYS A 3 54.22 34.99 8.28
C LYS A 3 53.51 33.72 8.81
N CYS A 4 53.96 32.54 8.38
CA CYS A 4 54.38 31.35 9.16
C CYS A 4 53.86 31.08 10.61
N MET A 5 53.36 29.82 10.78
CA MET A 5 53.53 28.78 11.84
C MET A 5 54.74 28.89 12.82
N PRO A 6 54.99 27.98 13.82
CA PRO A 6 54.21 26.94 14.57
C PRO A 6 54.61 26.80 16.10
N PHE A 7 54.29 25.63 16.72
CA PHE A 7 54.77 25.03 18.01
C PHE A 7 54.15 25.52 19.33
N ALA A 8 53.93 24.75 20.41
CA ALA A 8 53.91 23.31 20.74
C ALA A 8 53.50 23.19 22.24
N ALA A 9 52.98 22.03 22.68
CA ALA A 9 53.44 21.30 23.89
C ALA A 9 52.35 20.37 24.47
N VAL A 10 52.81 19.14 24.64
CA VAL A 10 52.27 17.99 25.37
C VAL A 10 51.99 18.30 26.84
N VAL A 11 50.85 17.82 27.37
CA VAL A 11 50.77 17.30 28.75
C VAL A 11 49.97 16.00 28.72
N GLY A 12 50.67 14.89 28.93
CA GLY A 12 50.07 13.59 29.17
C GLY A 12 49.55 13.48 30.59
N LEU A 13 48.34 12.92 30.75
CA LEU A 13 47.88 12.44 32.04
C LEU A 13 48.28 10.97 32.20
N ILE A 14 49.16 10.75 33.17
CA ILE A 14 49.52 9.45 33.71
C ILE A 14 48.32 8.95 34.52
N PHE A 15 47.72 7.82 34.13
CA PHE A 15 47.00 6.97 35.08
C PHE A 15 47.81 5.69 35.31
N LEU A 16 48.07 5.47 36.59
CA LEU A 16 48.87 4.40 37.15
C LEU A 16 48.33 3.02 36.78
N VAL A 17 49.27 2.13 36.46
CA VAL A 17 49.07 0.68 36.41
C VAL A 17 48.73 0.18 37.82
N GLY A 18 47.46 -0.14 38.04
CA GLY A 18 47.02 -1.01 39.12
C GLY A 18 46.89 -2.43 38.60
N CYS A 19 47.89 -3.26 38.86
CA CYS A 19 47.79 -4.71 38.68
C CYS A 19 47.16 -5.29 39.95
N GLY A 20 45.96 -5.86 39.84
CA GLY A 20 45.28 -6.48 40.99
C GLY A 20 43.89 -7.03 40.67
N GLY A 21 43.84 -8.24 40.12
CA GLY A 21 42.83 -9.25 40.45
C GLY A 21 41.43 -9.12 39.87
N GLY A 22 41.11 -10.01 38.92
CA GLY A 22 39.74 -10.50 38.70
C GLY A 22 38.88 -9.66 37.74
N GLY A 23 39.25 -9.65 36.45
CA GLY A 23 38.37 -9.15 35.38
C GLY A 23 37.17 -10.08 35.17
N GLY A 24 36.14 -9.93 35.98
CA GLY A 24 34.79 -10.31 35.59
C GLY A 24 34.30 -9.32 34.53
N THR A 25 34.10 -9.81 33.32
CA THR A 25 33.43 -9.10 32.22
C THR A 25 32.10 -8.48 32.70
N PRO A 26 31.68 -7.30 32.20
CA PRO A 26 30.30 -6.87 32.37
C PRO A 26 29.41 -7.94 31.76
N VAL A 27 28.65 -8.63 32.61
CA VAL A 27 27.60 -9.56 32.19
C VAL A 27 26.50 -8.72 31.54
N GLY A 28 26.15 -9.03 30.28
CA GLY A 28 24.83 -8.70 29.75
C GLY A 28 24.71 -7.67 28.63
N VAL A 29 25.73 -7.42 27.80
CA VAL A 29 25.46 -6.78 26.49
C VAL A 29 24.98 -7.87 25.53
N PRO A 30 23.73 -7.83 25.03
CA PRO A 30 23.24 -8.82 24.09
C PRO A 30 24.04 -8.78 22.79
N VAL A 31 24.32 -9.95 22.21
CA VAL A 31 24.89 -10.02 20.87
C VAL A 31 23.82 -9.63 19.87
N THR A 32 24.15 -8.78 18.91
CA THR A 32 23.25 -8.45 17.79
C THR A 32 23.97 -8.64 16.46
N VAL A 33 23.20 -8.99 15.42
CA VAL A 33 23.69 -9.18 14.07
C VAL A 33 23.00 -8.20 13.13
N GLY A 34 23.77 -7.38 12.44
CA GLY A 34 23.31 -6.57 11.32
C GLY A 34 23.73 -7.21 10.00
N VAL A 35 22.89 -7.14 8.99
CA VAL A 35 23.22 -7.52 7.61
C VAL A 35 23.15 -6.32 6.69
N SER A 36 24.02 -6.28 5.67
CA SER A 36 23.97 -5.30 4.59
C SER A 36 24.07 -6.03 3.25
N PRO A 37 23.09 -5.85 2.35
CA PRO A 37 21.90 -5.00 2.48
C PRO A 37 20.95 -5.44 3.60
N SER A 38 20.17 -4.49 4.16
CA SER A 38 19.23 -4.73 5.28
C SER A 38 17.79 -4.90 4.83
N LEU A 39 17.41 -4.32 3.69
CA LEU A 39 16.09 -4.50 3.08
C LEU A 39 16.06 -5.75 2.21
N PRO A 40 14.88 -6.37 2.00
CA PRO A 40 14.69 -7.41 1.00
C PRO A 40 15.28 -7.02 -0.36
N GLN A 41 15.88 -8.00 -1.04
CA GLN A 41 16.53 -7.81 -2.33
C GLN A 41 15.69 -8.41 -3.45
N PHE A 42 15.53 -7.67 -4.54
CA PHE A 42 14.82 -8.09 -5.75
C PHE A 42 15.84 -8.26 -6.88
N ILE A 43 16.02 -9.49 -7.36
CA ILE A 43 17.03 -9.82 -8.37
C ILE A 43 16.50 -10.80 -9.40
N HIS A 44 17.11 -10.89 -10.58
CA HIS A 44 16.69 -11.84 -11.61
C HIS A 44 17.37 -13.20 -11.46
N ALA A 45 16.82 -14.18 -12.17
CA ALA A 45 17.46 -15.48 -12.34
C ALA A 45 18.91 -15.33 -12.82
N GLY A 46 19.85 -15.99 -12.14
CA GLY A 46 21.28 -15.95 -12.45
C GLY A 46 22.06 -14.77 -11.86
N ASP A 47 21.39 -13.80 -11.24
CA ASP A 47 22.06 -12.70 -10.53
C ASP A 47 22.71 -13.17 -9.23
N SER A 48 23.58 -12.32 -8.68
CA SER A 48 24.22 -12.56 -7.39
C SER A 48 24.25 -11.30 -6.53
N VAL A 49 24.10 -11.48 -5.22
CA VAL A 49 24.15 -10.38 -4.25
C VAL A 49 25.24 -10.65 -3.23
N SER A 50 26.09 -9.65 -3.01
CA SER A 50 27.08 -9.69 -1.94
C SER A 50 26.44 -9.21 -0.64
N ILE A 51 26.55 -10.02 0.40
CA ILE A 51 25.98 -9.79 1.71
C ILE A 51 27.12 -9.68 2.70
N THR A 52 27.07 -8.68 3.57
CA THR A 52 27.99 -8.52 4.69
C THR A 52 27.24 -8.60 6.01
N ALA A 53 27.89 -9.09 7.06
CA ALA A 53 27.34 -9.15 8.41
C ALA A 53 28.28 -8.49 9.39
N THR A 54 27.69 -7.76 10.35
CA THR A 54 28.39 -7.19 11.50
C THR A 54 27.81 -7.78 12.78
N THR A 55 28.68 -8.11 13.73
CA THR A 55 28.29 -8.57 15.07
C THR A 55 28.66 -7.50 16.09
N SER A 56 27.70 -7.09 16.93
CA SER A 56 27.95 -6.21 18.07
C SER A 56 27.75 -6.98 19.37
N GLY A 57 28.36 -6.55 20.48
CA GLY A 57 28.30 -7.27 21.75
C GLY A 57 29.13 -8.57 21.81
N ASP A 58 29.88 -8.90 20.75
CA ASP A 58 30.76 -10.08 20.69
C ASP A 58 32.25 -9.68 20.89
N PRO A 59 32.81 -9.82 22.10
CA PRO A 59 34.21 -9.50 22.36
C PRO A 59 35.20 -10.45 21.69
N THR A 60 34.73 -11.60 21.20
CA THR A 60 35.57 -12.62 20.54
C THR A 60 35.73 -12.37 19.04
N ASN A 61 34.91 -11.47 18.46
CA ASN A 61 34.82 -11.24 17.01
C ASN A 61 34.74 -12.58 16.24
N ALA A 62 33.93 -13.51 16.75
CA ALA A 62 33.79 -14.83 16.16
C ALA A 62 33.10 -14.77 14.80
N GLY A 63 32.31 -13.72 14.58
CA GLY A 63 31.58 -13.44 13.34
C GLY A 63 30.29 -14.27 13.24
N VAL A 64 29.86 -14.55 12.02
CA VAL A 64 28.61 -15.27 11.74
C VAL A 64 28.85 -16.60 11.01
N THR A 65 27.84 -17.47 11.10
CA THR A 65 27.62 -18.57 10.17
C THR A 65 26.45 -18.21 9.26
N TRP A 66 26.51 -18.67 8.01
CA TRP A 66 25.48 -18.38 7.02
C TRP A 66 24.63 -19.61 6.75
N ASN A 67 23.32 -19.41 6.67
CA ASN A 67 22.36 -20.41 6.24
C ASN A 67 21.49 -19.87 5.10
N LEU A 68 21.01 -20.76 4.24
CA LEU A 68 20.08 -20.45 3.16
C LEU A 68 18.87 -21.40 3.24
N SER A 69 17.68 -20.81 3.22
CA SER A 69 16.42 -21.51 2.96
C SER A 69 15.83 -21.02 1.65
N GLY A 70 15.26 -21.91 0.84
CA GLY A 70 14.74 -21.57 -0.51
C GLY A 70 15.70 -21.94 -1.64
N LEU A 71 15.41 -21.46 -2.84
CA LEU A 71 16.22 -21.73 -4.04
C LEU A 71 17.49 -20.86 -4.08
N GLY A 72 18.53 -21.33 -4.77
CA GLY A 72 19.80 -20.61 -4.93
C GLY A 72 20.97 -21.28 -4.20
N THR A 73 22.11 -20.59 -4.11
CA THR A 73 23.31 -21.09 -3.41
C THR A 73 24.08 -19.96 -2.72
N LEU A 74 24.79 -20.29 -1.64
CA LEU A 74 25.74 -19.36 -1.01
C LEU A 74 27.19 -19.74 -1.36
N THR A 75 27.94 -18.80 -1.95
CA THR A 75 29.37 -18.92 -2.24
C THR A 75 30.19 -17.88 -1.47
N ASN A 76 31.52 -17.99 -1.50
CA ASN A 76 32.44 -17.03 -0.88
C ASN A 76 32.13 -16.70 0.59
N GLN A 77 31.66 -17.69 1.34
CA GLN A 77 31.27 -17.52 2.73
C GLN A 77 32.51 -17.30 3.60
N THR A 78 32.48 -16.20 4.36
CA THR A 78 33.45 -15.83 5.39
C THR A 78 32.70 -15.52 6.69
N LYS A 79 33.44 -15.21 7.75
CA LYS A 79 32.86 -14.80 9.05
C LYS A 79 32.06 -13.50 8.99
N THR A 80 32.19 -12.71 7.92
CA THR A 80 31.57 -11.38 7.80
C THR A 80 30.93 -11.14 6.44
N SER A 81 30.98 -12.11 5.52
CA SER A 81 30.41 -11.95 4.18
C SER A 81 29.99 -13.27 3.55
N ALA A 82 29.01 -13.23 2.66
CA ALA A 82 28.65 -14.31 1.76
C ALA A 82 28.15 -13.73 0.43
N THR A 83 28.13 -14.53 -0.62
CA THR A 83 27.48 -14.17 -1.88
C THR A 83 26.31 -15.12 -2.08
N TYR A 84 25.10 -14.58 -2.18
CA TYR A 84 23.94 -15.32 -2.65
C TYR A 84 23.94 -15.34 -4.19
N ASN A 85 23.72 -16.51 -4.78
CA ASN A 85 23.55 -16.68 -6.21
C ASN A 85 22.16 -17.24 -6.48
N ALA A 86 21.37 -16.49 -7.25
CA ALA A 86 20.06 -16.92 -7.70
C ALA A 86 20.18 -18.14 -8.63
N PRO A 87 19.16 -19.01 -8.68
CA PRO A 87 19.06 -20.03 -9.71
C PRO A 87 19.11 -19.40 -11.11
N GLY A 88 19.78 -20.04 -12.06
CA GLY A 88 19.90 -19.53 -13.43
C GLY A 88 18.58 -19.54 -14.22
N ASN A 89 17.57 -20.24 -13.74
CA ASN A 89 16.25 -20.34 -14.35
C ASN A 89 15.17 -20.58 -13.30
N ILE A 90 14.09 -19.82 -13.37
CA ILE A 90 12.87 -19.97 -12.56
C ILE A 90 11.65 -19.76 -13.46
N THR A 91 10.52 -20.37 -13.08
CA THR A 91 9.25 -20.29 -13.84
C THR A 91 8.19 -19.44 -13.14
N SER A 92 8.47 -19.00 -11.92
CA SER A 92 7.64 -18.13 -11.09
C SER A 92 8.56 -17.39 -10.13
N ASN A 93 8.13 -16.24 -9.61
CA ASN A 93 8.87 -15.52 -8.58
C ASN A 93 9.06 -16.44 -7.36
N VAL A 94 10.26 -16.44 -6.76
CA VAL A 94 10.59 -17.28 -5.60
C VAL A 94 11.28 -16.46 -4.52
N VAL A 95 11.08 -16.84 -3.26
CA VAL A 95 11.73 -16.19 -2.12
C VAL A 95 12.74 -17.15 -1.51
N ALA A 96 13.93 -16.64 -1.21
CA ALA A 96 14.94 -17.31 -0.41
C ALA A 96 15.29 -16.46 0.81
N LEU A 97 15.57 -17.11 1.94
CA LEU A 97 15.97 -16.46 3.19
C LEU A 97 17.44 -16.79 3.47
N VAL A 98 18.28 -15.76 3.44
CA VAL A 98 19.66 -15.84 3.91
C VAL A 98 19.67 -15.43 5.38
N THR A 99 20.28 -16.23 6.24
CA THR A 99 20.38 -15.94 7.68
C THR A 99 21.85 -15.91 8.10
N ALA A 100 22.28 -14.78 8.65
CA ALA A 100 23.54 -14.64 9.36
C ALA A 100 23.31 -14.88 10.85
N THR A 101 23.84 -15.96 11.42
CA THR A 101 23.70 -16.27 12.86
C THR A 101 25.03 -16.07 13.56
N ALA A 102 25.04 -15.30 14.67
CA ALA A 102 26.27 -15.07 15.43
C ALA A 102 26.83 -16.38 15.97
N VAL A 103 28.15 -16.57 15.85
CA VAL A 103 28.84 -17.75 16.39
C VAL A 103 28.88 -17.71 17.91
N ALA A 104 29.01 -16.51 18.49
CA ALA A 104 29.09 -16.31 19.93
C ALA A 104 27.74 -16.48 20.66
N ASP A 105 26.62 -16.30 19.95
CA ASP A 105 25.26 -16.47 20.46
C ASP A 105 24.33 -16.90 19.32
N SER A 106 23.93 -18.17 19.30
CA SER A 106 23.10 -18.74 18.25
C SER A 106 21.65 -18.20 18.23
N THR A 107 21.24 -17.42 19.24
CA THR A 107 19.92 -16.78 19.28
C THR A 107 19.91 -15.43 18.57
N ALA A 108 21.08 -14.83 18.33
CA ALA A 108 21.22 -13.58 17.59
C ALA A 108 21.43 -13.85 16.10
N SER A 109 20.53 -13.33 15.26
CA SER A 109 20.65 -13.47 13.81
C SER A 109 20.14 -12.26 13.04
N GLY A 110 20.68 -12.05 11.84
CA GLY A 110 20.23 -11.05 10.87
C GLY A 110 19.68 -11.77 9.63
N PRO A 111 18.36 -11.74 9.39
CA PRO A 111 17.76 -12.28 8.19
C PRO A 111 17.84 -11.30 7.02
N LEU A 112 17.97 -11.83 5.80
CA LEU A 112 17.83 -11.09 4.55
C LEU A 112 17.00 -11.91 3.56
N LEU A 113 15.89 -11.34 3.11
CA LEU A 113 15.03 -11.93 2.08
C LEU A 113 15.55 -11.62 0.68
N MET A 114 15.58 -12.64 -0.17
CA MET A 114 15.97 -12.57 -1.58
C MET A 114 14.79 -13.02 -2.43
N SER A 115 14.15 -12.08 -3.10
CA SER A 115 13.10 -12.33 -4.08
C SER A 115 13.75 -12.45 -5.45
N VAL A 116 13.76 -13.67 -5.99
CA VAL A 116 14.23 -13.93 -7.35
C VAL A 116 13.05 -13.82 -8.29
N LEU A 117 13.11 -12.85 -9.20
CA LEU A 117 12.04 -12.46 -10.10
C LEU A 117 12.22 -13.08 -11.48
N VAL A 118 11.11 -13.49 -12.09
CA VAL A 118 11.07 -13.88 -13.50
C VAL A 118 11.22 -12.61 -14.34
N PRO A 119 12.13 -12.57 -15.33
CA PRO A 119 12.25 -11.43 -16.22
C PRO A 119 10.92 -11.03 -16.87
N GLY A 120 10.54 -9.76 -16.75
CA GLY A 120 9.27 -9.20 -17.25
C GLY A 120 8.05 -9.47 -16.38
N GLN A 121 8.24 -9.87 -15.12
CA GLN A 121 7.20 -10.07 -14.09
C GLN A 121 7.61 -9.46 -12.74
N GLU A 122 8.53 -8.50 -12.78
CA GLU A 122 9.10 -7.88 -11.58
C GLU A 122 8.06 -7.08 -10.82
N ASN A 123 7.28 -6.28 -11.56
CA ASN A 123 6.27 -5.34 -11.08
C ASN A 123 4.85 -5.97 -11.00
N VAL A 124 4.72 -7.29 -11.07
CA VAL A 124 3.41 -7.98 -11.07
C VAL A 124 3.10 -8.48 -9.66
N HIS A 125 2.07 -7.90 -9.05
CA HIS A 125 1.60 -8.22 -7.71
C HIS A 125 0.30 -9.04 -7.75
N PRO A 126 0.24 -10.21 -7.10
CA PRO A 126 -0.98 -11.01 -7.09
C PRO A 126 -2.08 -10.31 -6.28
N ILE A 127 -3.32 -10.39 -6.76
CA ILE A 127 -4.51 -9.93 -6.04
C ILE A 127 -5.61 -10.99 -6.19
N THR A 128 -6.50 -11.09 -5.21
CA THR A 128 -7.57 -12.09 -5.23
C THR A 128 -8.88 -11.52 -4.68
N VAL A 129 -9.99 -11.87 -5.32
CA VAL A 129 -11.33 -11.73 -4.76
C VAL A 129 -11.68 -13.04 -4.07
N ASP A 130 -11.53 -13.10 -2.74
CA ASP A 130 -11.71 -14.31 -1.92
C ASP A 130 -12.72 -14.14 -0.77
N GLY A 131 -13.32 -12.95 -0.64
CA GLY A 131 -14.27 -12.61 0.42
C GLY A 131 -13.64 -11.98 1.66
N GLY A 132 -12.31 -11.81 1.70
CA GLY A 132 -11.60 -11.06 2.73
C GLY A 132 -11.12 -11.90 3.92
N PRO A 133 -10.35 -11.27 4.85
CA PRO A 133 -9.65 -11.99 5.91
C PRO A 133 -10.55 -12.49 7.05
N VAL A 134 -11.81 -12.08 7.12
CA VAL A 134 -12.72 -12.42 8.20
C VAL A 134 -13.50 -13.69 7.88
N ALA A 135 -13.09 -14.84 8.40
CA ALA A 135 -13.66 -16.14 8.06
C ALA A 135 -15.19 -16.29 8.25
N THR A 136 -15.82 -15.44 9.06
CA THR A 136 -17.27 -15.46 9.32
C THR A 136 -18.07 -14.46 8.49
N GLN A 137 -17.41 -13.72 7.60
CA GLN A 137 -17.99 -12.67 6.77
C GLN A 137 -17.49 -12.84 5.34
N ILE A 138 -18.35 -12.49 4.38
CA ILE A 138 -17.93 -12.31 3.00
C ILE A 138 -18.00 -10.82 2.73
N TYR A 139 -16.89 -10.22 2.30
CA TYR A 139 -16.86 -8.94 1.63
C TYR A 139 -17.13 -9.18 0.14
N PRO A 140 -18.38 -9.01 -0.36
CA PRO A 140 -18.67 -9.25 -1.76
C PRO A 140 -17.86 -8.29 -2.62
N ASN A 141 -17.24 -8.77 -3.69
CA ASN A 141 -16.45 -7.94 -4.59
C ASN A 141 -15.37 -7.09 -3.87
N GLY A 142 -14.79 -7.58 -2.78
CA GLY A 142 -13.54 -7.04 -2.25
C GLY A 142 -12.36 -7.73 -2.93
N VAL A 143 -11.45 -6.95 -3.51
CA VAL A 143 -10.19 -7.47 -4.06
C VAL A 143 -9.07 -7.22 -3.05
N PHE A 144 -8.36 -8.27 -2.66
CA PHE A 144 -7.40 -8.26 -1.57
C PHE A 144 -5.99 -8.61 -2.04
N THR A 145 -5.02 -8.14 -1.26
CA THR A 145 -3.61 -8.50 -1.42
C THR A 145 -2.90 -8.62 -0.06
N SER A 146 -1.61 -8.95 -0.11
CA SER A 146 -0.67 -8.88 0.99
C SER A 146 0.33 -7.75 0.78
N VAL A 147 0.63 -6.96 1.82
CA VAL A 147 1.71 -5.97 1.80
C VAL A 147 2.74 -6.28 2.86
N THR A 148 4.02 -6.07 2.56
CA THR A 148 5.07 -6.17 3.58
C THR A 148 5.49 -4.78 4.01
N VAL A 149 5.48 -4.52 5.31
CA VAL A 149 5.95 -3.26 5.90
C VAL A 149 7.15 -3.50 6.79
N CYS A 150 8.14 -2.62 6.72
CA CYS A 150 9.33 -2.67 7.56
C CYS A 150 9.49 -1.37 8.35
N VAL A 151 10.10 -1.46 9.54
CA VAL A 151 10.65 -0.27 10.21
C VAL A 151 11.70 0.35 9.26
N PRO A 152 11.62 1.66 8.94
CA PRO A 152 12.40 2.26 7.86
C PRO A 152 13.90 1.96 7.93
N SER A 153 14.47 1.57 6.79
CA SER A 153 15.88 1.19 6.59
C SER A 153 16.37 -0.02 7.41
N THR A 154 15.47 -0.81 8.00
CA THR A 154 15.79 -2.01 8.78
C THR A 154 15.26 -3.28 8.12
N SER A 155 15.65 -4.44 8.67
CA SER A 155 15.09 -5.75 8.29
C SER A 155 13.92 -6.19 9.19
N ASP A 156 13.44 -5.32 10.09
CA ASP A 156 12.31 -5.63 10.97
C ASP A 156 11.00 -5.42 10.20
N CYS A 157 10.52 -6.51 9.59
CA CYS A 157 9.44 -6.50 8.62
C CYS A 157 8.31 -7.47 9.02
N GLN A 158 7.10 -7.14 8.59
CA GLN A 158 5.94 -7.99 8.68
C GLN A 158 5.14 -7.94 7.38
N THR A 159 4.66 -9.09 6.93
CA THR A 159 3.64 -9.19 5.88
C THR A 159 2.26 -9.19 6.51
N ILE A 160 1.36 -8.36 5.98
CA ILE A 160 -0.05 -8.27 6.36
C ILE A 160 -0.88 -8.70 5.15
N ASP A 161 -1.63 -9.79 5.30
CA ASP A 161 -2.57 -10.31 4.29
C ASP A 161 -3.96 -9.69 4.45
N GLY A 162 -4.82 -9.83 3.43
CA GLY A 162 -6.22 -9.38 3.50
C GLY A 162 -6.36 -7.86 3.48
N VAL A 163 -5.46 -7.17 2.79
CA VAL A 163 -5.49 -5.72 2.58
C VAL A 163 -6.28 -5.43 1.31
N LEU A 164 -7.36 -4.64 1.42
CA LEU A 164 -8.22 -4.27 0.29
C LEU A 164 -7.43 -3.41 -0.70
N VAL A 165 -7.45 -3.75 -1.99
CA VAL A 165 -6.88 -2.91 -3.05
C VAL A 165 -7.96 -1.94 -3.53
N ASP A 166 -7.67 -0.64 -3.43
CA ASP A 166 -8.66 0.41 -3.62
C ASP A 166 -8.12 1.49 -4.57
N THR A 167 -8.66 1.55 -5.78
CA THR A 167 -8.33 2.58 -6.78
C THR A 167 -9.09 3.89 -6.57
N GLY A 168 -10.09 3.92 -5.68
CA GLY A 168 -10.84 5.11 -5.27
C GLY A 168 -10.20 5.87 -4.11
N SER A 169 -9.20 5.30 -3.44
CA SER A 169 -8.46 5.96 -2.36
C SER A 169 -6.94 5.99 -2.58
N TYR A 170 -6.25 6.70 -1.70
CA TYR A 170 -4.82 6.99 -1.85
C TYR A 170 -4.07 6.68 -0.55
N GLY A 171 -3.04 5.88 -0.69
CA GLY A 171 -2.12 5.55 0.37
C GLY A 171 -2.46 4.31 1.17
N LEU A 172 -1.46 3.82 1.91
CA LEU A 172 -1.59 2.62 2.70
C LEU A 172 -2.18 2.94 4.09
N ARG A 173 -3.23 2.22 4.45
CA ARG A 173 -3.92 2.30 5.73
C ARG A 173 -3.97 0.91 6.35
N LEU A 174 -3.39 0.70 7.52
CA LEU A 174 -3.34 -0.61 8.17
C LEU A 174 -3.99 -0.57 9.54
N LEU A 175 -4.75 -1.61 9.88
CA LEU A 175 -5.26 -1.75 11.23
C LEU A 175 -4.12 -2.00 12.21
N SER A 176 -4.00 -1.17 13.26
CA SER A 176 -2.91 -1.31 14.24
C SER A 176 -2.94 -2.65 14.97
N SER A 177 -4.10 -3.32 15.03
CA SER A 177 -4.25 -4.66 15.60
C SER A 177 -3.58 -5.76 14.78
N GLN A 178 -3.30 -5.48 13.50
CA GLN A 178 -2.68 -6.41 12.55
C GLN A 178 -1.18 -6.14 12.36
N VAL A 179 -0.63 -5.08 12.94
CA VAL A 179 0.79 -4.68 12.80
C VAL A 179 1.52 -4.85 14.12
N GLY A 180 2.50 -5.75 14.14
CA GLY A 180 3.37 -6.07 15.27
C GLY A 180 4.76 -5.41 15.22
N VAL A 181 5.18 -4.88 14.07
CA VAL A 181 6.42 -4.10 13.94
C VAL A 181 6.22 -2.67 14.46
N ALA A 182 7.24 -2.12 15.13
CA ALA A 182 7.16 -0.81 15.77
C ALA A 182 7.48 0.33 14.78
N LEU A 183 6.47 0.73 14.00
CA LEU A 183 6.61 1.82 13.02
C LEU A 183 6.68 3.19 13.72
N PRO A 184 7.67 4.05 13.40
CA PRO A 184 7.82 5.37 14.03
C PRO A 184 6.73 6.34 13.58
N GLN A 185 6.02 6.92 14.55
CA GLN A 185 5.05 7.98 14.29
C GLN A 185 5.74 9.30 13.89
N LEU A 186 5.15 10.01 12.94
CA LEU A 186 5.54 11.39 12.62
C LEU A 186 5.15 12.34 13.75
N VAL A 187 6.07 13.23 14.13
CA VAL A 187 5.83 14.23 15.19
C VAL A 187 6.30 15.62 14.72
N ASP A 188 5.64 16.66 15.23
CA ASP A 188 6.09 18.03 15.04
C ASP A 188 7.30 18.37 15.95
N SER A 189 7.81 19.61 15.85
CA SER A 189 8.91 20.10 16.69
C SER A 189 8.61 20.17 18.18
N ASN A 190 7.33 20.12 18.57
CA ASN A 190 6.87 20.12 19.96
C ASN A 190 6.54 18.71 20.46
N ASN A 191 6.85 17.67 19.67
CA ASN A 191 6.56 16.27 19.96
C ASN A 191 5.04 15.96 20.04
N ASN A 192 4.23 16.72 19.29
CA ASN A 192 2.84 16.36 19.02
C ASN A 192 2.81 15.34 17.88
N GLY A 193 2.10 14.24 18.07
CA GLY A 193 1.99 13.17 17.08
C GLY A 193 1.02 13.52 15.96
N LEU A 194 1.44 13.31 14.72
CA LEU A 194 0.59 13.42 13.55
C LEU A 194 -0.38 12.24 13.48
N ASN A 195 -1.64 12.55 13.29
CA ASN A 195 -2.73 11.61 13.09
C ASN A 195 -3.49 11.99 11.83
N ASP A 196 -4.08 11.00 11.21
CA ASP A 196 -4.93 11.13 10.03
C ASP A 196 -6.33 10.61 10.34
N CYS A 197 -7.31 11.23 9.69
CA CYS A 197 -8.71 10.89 9.70
C CYS A 197 -9.22 10.76 8.28
N VAL A 198 -9.99 9.71 8.01
CA VAL A 198 -10.74 9.55 6.76
C VAL A 198 -12.19 9.31 7.11
N ALA A 199 -13.10 10.11 6.55
CA ALA A 199 -14.53 9.90 6.68
C ALA A 199 -15.11 9.38 5.36
N PHE A 200 -15.94 8.35 5.44
CA PHE A 200 -16.58 7.72 4.30
C PHE A 200 -18.02 8.21 4.12
N VAL A 201 -18.58 7.96 2.94
CA VAL A 201 -19.92 8.45 2.53
C VAL A 201 -21.04 7.85 3.38
N ASP A 202 -20.85 6.65 3.92
CA ASP A 202 -21.79 5.97 4.81
C ASP A 202 -21.68 6.41 6.27
N THR A 203 -20.93 7.49 6.54
CA THR A 203 -20.63 8.09 7.85
C THR A 203 -19.65 7.31 8.73
N SER A 204 -19.13 6.16 8.28
CA SER A 204 -18.02 5.53 8.97
C SER A 204 -16.72 6.31 8.76
N PHE A 205 -15.69 6.00 9.55
CA PHE A 205 -14.41 6.70 9.47
C PHE A 205 -13.23 5.82 9.93
N LEU A 206 -12.01 6.27 9.63
CA LEU A 206 -10.77 5.73 10.16
C LEU A 206 -10.04 6.81 10.95
N TRP A 207 -9.44 6.44 12.08
CA TRP A 207 -8.64 7.35 12.89
C TRP A 207 -7.37 6.68 13.38
N GLY A 208 -6.24 7.39 13.35
CA GLY A 208 -5.00 6.88 13.91
C GLY A 208 -3.75 7.66 13.54
N PRO A 209 -2.60 7.31 14.12
CA PRO A 209 -1.32 7.94 13.83
C PRO A 209 -0.88 7.78 12.37
N VAL A 210 -0.16 8.78 11.87
CA VAL A 210 0.65 8.66 10.65
C VAL A 210 2.05 8.20 11.05
N VAL A 211 2.48 7.06 10.50
CA VAL A 211 3.77 6.43 10.78
C VAL A 211 4.59 6.33 9.50
N GLN A 212 5.91 6.19 9.60
CA GLN A 212 6.75 5.87 8.44
C GLN A 212 7.03 4.36 8.35
N ALA A 213 6.95 3.81 7.15
CA ALA A 213 7.35 2.44 6.85
C ALA A 213 8.07 2.37 5.50
N ASP A 214 8.95 1.38 5.35
CA ASP A 214 9.26 0.89 4.00
C ASP A 214 8.15 -0.09 3.60
N ILE A 215 7.51 0.15 2.46
CA ILE A 215 6.42 -0.68 1.94
C ILE A 215 6.97 -1.50 0.78
N ILE A 216 6.75 -2.80 0.82
CA ILE A 216 7.30 -3.76 -0.10
C ILE A 216 6.15 -4.58 -0.70
N THR A 217 6.02 -4.49 -2.02
CA THR A 217 5.03 -5.18 -2.84
C THR A 217 5.72 -5.64 -4.11
N SER A 218 5.69 -6.95 -4.42
CA SER A 218 6.25 -7.59 -5.63
C SER A 218 7.25 -6.76 -6.44
N GLY A 219 8.55 -6.97 -6.22
CA GLY A 219 9.61 -6.30 -6.98
C GLY A 219 9.91 -4.86 -6.55
N GLU A 220 8.93 -4.20 -5.95
CA GLU A 220 8.95 -2.78 -5.65
C GLU A 220 9.12 -2.47 -4.16
N ILE A 221 9.76 -1.33 -3.88
CA ILE A 221 9.93 -0.79 -2.53
C ILE A 221 9.63 0.71 -2.56
N ALA A 222 8.67 1.14 -1.76
CA ALA A 222 8.45 2.54 -1.41
C ALA A 222 9.08 2.81 -0.03
N THR A 223 10.20 3.52 0.00
CA THR A 223 10.97 3.74 1.24
C THR A 223 10.42 4.88 2.07
N ALA A 224 10.46 4.78 3.40
CA ALA A 224 10.10 5.82 4.37
C ALA A 224 8.76 6.53 4.05
N THR A 225 7.79 5.77 3.57
CA THR A 225 6.48 6.26 3.13
C THR A 225 5.57 6.46 4.33
N SER A 226 4.82 7.56 4.34
CA SER A 226 3.79 7.84 5.35
C SER A 226 2.59 6.91 5.17
N VAL A 227 2.24 6.20 6.24
CA VAL A 227 1.18 5.20 6.33
C VAL A 227 0.23 5.59 7.45
N HIS A 228 -1.08 5.44 7.22
CA HIS A 228 -2.07 5.59 8.28
C HIS A 228 -2.16 4.28 9.08
N LEU A 229 -1.80 4.32 10.35
CA LEU A 229 -1.95 3.17 11.24
C LEU A 229 -3.23 3.35 12.07
N VAL A 230 -4.33 2.76 11.62
CA VAL A 230 -5.66 2.93 12.20
C VAL A 230 -5.67 2.39 13.63
N SER A 231 -5.95 3.27 14.58
CA SER A 231 -5.91 3.00 16.02
C SER A 231 -7.03 2.06 16.45
N SER A 232 -6.68 0.99 17.15
CA SER A 232 -7.65 0.12 17.84
C SER A 232 -8.38 0.80 19.02
N SER A 233 -7.93 1.99 19.45
CA SER A 233 -8.59 2.80 20.48
C SER A 233 -9.48 3.88 19.88
N ASN A 234 -10.65 4.08 20.49
CA ASN A 234 -11.58 5.16 20.17
C ASN A 234 -11.45 6.38 21.11
N THR A 235 -10.40 6.43 21.93
CA THR A 235 -10.20 7.52 22.90
C THR A 235 -9.58 8.73 22.25
N GLY A 236 -10.14 9.92 22.49
CA GLY A 236 -9.54 11.19 22.05
C GLY A 236 -9.75 11.52 20.58
N ILE A 237 -10.65 10.82 19.89
CA ILE A 237 -11.03 11.13 18.50
C ILE A 237 -11.78 12.46 18.48
N PRO A 238 -11.35 13.45 17.66
CA PRO A 238 -12.07 14.70 17.48
C PRO A 238 -13.50 14.49 16.96
N ASP A 239 -14.45 15.29 17.46
CA ASP A 239 -15.86 15.24 17.03
C ASP A 239 -16.03 15.53 15.53
N ASN A 240 -15.21 16.42 14.97
CA ASN A 240 -15.25 16.75 13.54
C ASN A 240 -14.71 15.61 12.65
N CYS A 241 -13.87 14.72 13.19
CA CYS A 241 -13.45 13.49 12.53
C CYS A 241 -14.52 12.41 12.63
N SER A 242 -14.93 12.08 13.86
CA SER A 242 -15.89 11.00 14.06
C SER A 242 -17.27 11.31 13.49
N ASN A 243 -17.72 12.55 13.59
CA ASN A 243 -19.05 13.02 13.19
C ASN A 243 -20.21 12.11 13.68
N GLY A 244 -20.04 11.45 14.83
CA GLY A 244 -20.99 10.47 15.37
C GLY A 244 -21.03 9.11 14.66
N GLY A 245 -20.13 8.89 13.71
CA GLY A 245 -19.94 7.67 12.95
C GLY A 245 -19.26 6.53 13.71
N ILE A 246 -19.01 5.43 12.99
CA ILE A 246 -18.32 4.25 13.51
C ILE A 246 -16.87 4.27 13.00
N ASN A 247 -15.91 4.08 13.91
CA ASN A 247 -14.52 3.85 13.53
C ASN A 247 -14.36 2.41 13.02
N GLU A 248 -13.96 2.23 11.76
CA GLU A 248 -13.74 0.91 11.14
C GLU A 248 -12.35 0.35 11.50
N ASN A 249 -12.08 0.23 12.80
CA ASN A 249 -10.76 -0.10 13.31
C ASN A 249 -10.56 -1.58 13.69
N THR A 250 -11.45 -2.48 13.25
CA THR A 250 -11.31 -3.93 13.40
C THR A 250 -11.48 -4.63 12.06
N PRO A 251 -10.94 -5.85 11.89
CA PRO A 251 -11.15 -6.62 10.67
C PRO A 251 -12.63 -6.81 10.34
N GLU A 252 -13.49 -6.98 11.34
CA GLU A 252 -14.94 -7.18 11.15
C GLU A 252 -15.66 -5.90 10.72
N SER A 253 -15.27 -4.73 11.24
CA SER A 253 -15.92 -3.46 10.84
C SER A 253 -15.43 -2.99 9.48
N LEU A 254 -14.15 -3.12 9.18
CA LEU A 254 -13.58 -2.77 7.88
C LEU A 254 -13.83 -3.83 6.80
N GLY A 255 -14.00 -5.09 7.21
CA GLY A 255 -14.00 -6.25 6.32
C GLY A 255 -12.62 -6.58 5.73
N ALA A 256 -11.56 -5.92 6.19
CA ALA A 256 -10.19 -6.04 5.72
C ALA A 256 -9.19 -5.82 6.88
N ASN A 257 -7.93 -6.19 6.69
CA ASN A 257 -6.84 -5.87 7.62
C ASN A 257 -6.21 -4.49 7.36
N GLY A 258 -6.62 -3.84 6.28
CA GLY A 258 -6.17 -2.53 5.83
C GLY A 258 -6.66 -2.23 4.42
N ILE A 259 -6.29 -1.06 3.91
CA ILE A 259 -6.56 -0.57 2.56
C ILE A 259 -5.24 -0.17 1.92
N LEU A 260 -4.96 -0.69 0.73
CA LEU A 260 -3.89 -0.24 -0.17
C LEU A 260 -4.53 0.66 -1.23
N GLY A 261 -4.52 1.97 -0.95
CA GLY A 261 -5.00 2.99 -1.88
C GLY A 261 -4.00 3.23 -3.01
N VAL A 262 -4.37 2.82 -4.23
CA VAL A 262 -3.58 2.94 -5.47
C VAL A 262 -4.27 3.86 -6.48
N GLY A 263 -5.08 4.80 -5.99
CA GLY A 263 -5.79 5.74 -6.83
C GLY A 263 -4.89 6.74 -7.57
N PRO A 264 -5.51 7.56 -8.45
CA PRO A 264 -4.83 8.51 -9.33
C PRO A 264 -4.09 9.67 -8.65
N GLU A 265 -4.15 9.86 -7.34
CA GLU A 265 -3.41 10.92 -6.64
C GLU A 265 -2.19 10.36 -5.88
N PRO A 266 -1.06 11.08 -5.88
CA PRO A 266 0.14 10.63 -5.16
C PRO A 266 -0.02 10.72 -3.63
N ASN A 267 -0.89 11.61 -3.14
CA ASN A 267 -1.14 11.86 -1.72
C ASN A 267 -2.64 11.97 -1.46
N ASP A 268 -3.06 11.68 -0.23
CA ASP A 268 -4.49 11.67 0.11
C ASP A 268 -5.17 13.05 0.14
N CYS A 269 -4.42 14.14 0.38
CA CYS A 269 -4.94 15.51 0.42
C CYS A 269 -4.16 16.49 -0.48
N GLY A 270 -2.89 16.19 -0.75
CA GLY A 270 -2.02 16.98 -1.61
C GLY A 270 -1.87 18.42 -1.15
N PHE A 271 -1.90 19.35 -2.11
CA PHE A 271 -1.65 20.78 -1.85
C PHE A 271 -2.65 21.40 -0.86
N ALA A 272 -3.89 20.91 -0.78
CA ALA A 272 -4.91 21.48 0.11
C ALA A 272 -4.52 21.38 1.59
N CYS A 273 -3.80 20.32 1.98
CA CYS A 273 -3.30 20.13 3.33
C CYS A 273 -1.90 20.71 3.54
N ASP A 274 -1.22 21.20 2.51
CA ASP A 274 0.11 21.79 2.66
C ASP A 274 0.04 23.17 3.35
N PRO A 275 0.95 23.51 4.28
CA PRO A 275 0.99 24.83 4.90
C PRO A 275 1.06 26.00 3.91
N SER A 276 1.58 25.76 2.70
CA SER A 276 1.69 26.73 1.61
C SER A 276 0.35 27.11 0.98
N ALA A 277 -0.71 26.29 1.14
CA ALA A 277 -2.06 26.66 0.73
C ALA A 277 -2.60 27.85 1.55
N GLY A 278 -2.13 28.00 2.79
CA GLY A 278 -2.58 29.03 3.73
C GLY A 278 -4.05 28.84 4.16
N GLY A 279 -4.54 29.75 5.01
CA GLY A 279 -5.91 29.67 5.52
C GLY A 279 -6.04 28.79 6.77
N VAL A 280 -7.08 27.97 6.81
CA VAL A 280 -7.35 26.99 7.89
C VAL A 280 -7.09 25.58 7.37
N PRO A 281 -6.54 24.67 8.19
CA PRO A 281 -6.36 23.27 7.80
C PRO A 281 -7.67 22.64 7.32
N PRO A 282 -7.65 21.84 6.23
CA PRO A 282 -8.80 21.03 5.86
C PRO A 282 -9.21 20.08 6.98
N GLU A 283 -10.52 19.98 7.20
CA GLU A 283 -11.11 19.06 8.15
C GLU A 283 -12.05 18.10 7.42
N PRO A 284 -12.14 16.81 7.82
CA PRO A 284 -11.36 16.16 8.88
C PRO A 284 -10.22 15.30 8.30
N VAL A 285 -9.07 15.89 7.99
CA VAL A 285 -7.94 15.13 7.40
C VAL A 285 -6.85 14.92 8.44
N TYR A 286 -5.99 15.91 8.66
CA TYR A 286 -4.84 15.77 9.54
C TYR A 286 -4.98 16.50 10.87
N TYR A 287 -4.43 15.89 11.91
CA TYR A 287 -4.45 16.40 13.27
C TYR A 287 -3.10 16.23 13.96
N LEU A 288 -2.67 17.24 14.71
CA LEU A 288 -1.58 17.11 15.67
C LEU A 288 -2.16 16.87 17.05
N CYS A 289 -1.76 15.77 17.67
CA CYS A 289 -2.19 15.35 18.99
C CYS A 289 -1.07 15.48 20.00
N SER A 290 -1.30 16.23 21.08
CA SER A 290 -0.33 16.36 22.16
C SER A 290 -0.11 15.03 22.89
N PRO A 291 1.01 14.86 23.62
CA PRO A 291 1.23 13.68 24.47
C PRO A 291 0.14 13.48 25.54
N SER A 292 -0.65 14.51 25.86
CA SER A 292 -1.80 14.41 26.77
C SER A 292 -3.10 14.02 26.07
N GLY A 293 -3.08 13.76 24.76
CA GLY A 293 -4.21 13.30 23.96
C GLY A 293 -5.12 14.39 23.39
N ALA A 294 -4.74 15.66 23.48
CA ALA A 294 -5.52 16.75 22.89
C ALA A 294 -5.13 16.94 21.42
N CYS A 295 -6.10 16.83 20.50
CA CYS A 295 -5.88 16.88 19.06
C CYS A 295 -6.48 18.14 18.44
N SER A 296 -5.79 18.74 17.47
CA SER A 296 -6.28 19.87 16.69
C SER A 296 -5.95 19.71 15.20
N PRO A 297 -6.84 20.15 14.29
CA PRO A 297 -6.58 20.16 12.85
C PRO A 297 -5.24 20.82 12.51
N ALA A 298 -4.52 20.27 11.54
CA ALA A 298 -3.18 20.72 11.18
C ALA A 298 -2.94 20.68 9.67
N PHE A 299 -2.18 21.65 9.17
CA PHE A 299 -1.54 21.53 7.86
C PHE A 299 -0.37 20.54 7.96
N VAL A 300 -0.15 19.76 6.90
CA VAL A 300 0.89 18.75 6.80
C VAL A 300 1.62 18.92 5.46
N PRO A 301 2.95 19.12 5.46
CA PRO A 301 3.74 19.14 4.24
C PRO A 301 3.47 17.92 3.36
N VAL A 302 3.43 18.10 2.04
CA VAL A 302 3.11 17.00 1.09
C VAL A 302 3.97 15.74 1.30
N ASP A 303 5.26 15.91 1.64
CA ASP A 303 6.19 14.81 1.89
C ASP A 303 5.98 14.06 3.22
N GLN A 304 5.01 14.50 4.03
CA GLN A 304 4.61 13.89 5.30
C GLN A 304 3.18 13.34 5.29
N GLN A 305 2.40 13.63 4.24
CA GLN A 305 1.04 13.13 4.07
C GLN A 305 1.03 11.63 3.73
N VAL A 306 -0.02 10.91 4.12
CA VAL A 306 -0.28 9.53 3.69
C VAL A 306 -0.22 9.47 2.16
N THR A 307 0.62 8.57 1.66
CA THR A 307 1.12 8.60 0.27
C THR A 307 0.77 7.29 -0.43
N ASN A 308 0.28 7.37 -1.67
CA ASN A 308 0.14 6.23 -2.57
C ASN A 308 1.53 5.59 -2.76
N PRO A 309 1.78 4.36 -2.30
CA PRO A 309 3.12 3.76 -2.33
C PRO A 309 3.70 3.66 -3.74
N VAL A 310 2.84 3.51 -4.75
CA VAL A 310 3.26 3.39 -6.16
C VAL A 310 4.06 4.61 -6.59
N ALA A 311 3.67 5.81 -6.17
CA ALA A 311 4.38 7.06 -6.54
C ALA A 311 5.84 7.10 -6.05
N PHE A 312 6.21 6.27 -5.08
CA PHE A 312 7.54 6.23 -4.47
C PHE A 312 8.41 5.08 -4.99
N PHE A 313 7.90 4.26 -5.90
CA PHE A 313 8.70 3.22 -6.52
C PHE A 313 9.85 3.80 -7.36
N PRO A 314 10.99 3.11 -7.48
CA PRO A 314 12.13 3.64 -8.22
C PRO A 314 11.90 3.74 -9.73
N VAL A 315 11.07 2.86 -10.31
CA VAL A 315 10.85 2.75 -11.76
C VAL A 315 9.36 2.79 -12.09
N ASP A 316 8.58 1.87 -11.52
CA ASP A 316 7.17 1.62 -11.86
C ASP A 316 6.20 2.56 -11.11
N ASN A 317 6.49 3.87 -11.16
CA ASN A 317 5.93 4.86 -10.24
C ASN A 317 4.89 5.83 -10.85
N ASN A 318 4.33 5.47 -11.99
CA ASN A 318 3.42 6.32 -12.73
C ASN A 318 1.98 5.81 -12.81
N GLY A 319 1.68 4.72 -12.10
CA GLY A 319 0.35 4.13 -12.06
C GLY A 319 0.39 2.62 -11.89
N ASP A 320 -0.74 1.99 -12.12
CA ASP A 320 -0.93 0.55 -12.02
C ASP A 320 -1.96 0.05 -13.03
N ILE A 321 -1.99 -1.27 -13.19
CA ILE A 321 -2.94 -2.00 -14.02
C ILE A 321 -3.56 -3.11 -13.18
N MET A 322 -4.85 -3.02 -12.91
CA MET A 322 -5.61 -4.12 -12.33
C MET A 322 -6.18 -4.99 -13.45
N ASP A 323 -5.79 -6.26 -13.49
CA ASP A 323 -6.26 -7.25 -14.46
C ASP A 323 -6.92 -8.43 -13.73
N LEU A 324 -8.24 -8.57 -13.92
CA LEU A 324 -9.05 -9.64 -13.36
C LEU A 324 -9.74 -10.43 -14.49
N PRO A 325 -9.82 -11.78 -14.38
CA PRO A 325 -10.64 -12.59 -15.28
C PRO A 325 -12.11 -12.14 -15.35
N PRO A 326 -12.82 -12.42 -16.46
CA PRO A 326 -14.23 -12.09 -16.58
C PRO A 326 -15.11 -12.90 -15.62
N VAL A 327 -16.08 -12.23 -14.99
CA VAL A 327 -17.12 -12.81 -14.13
C VAL A 327 -18.49 -12.39 -14.68
N PRO A 328 -19.09 -13.14 -15.62
CA PRO A 328 -20.37 -12.76 -16.22
C PRO A 328 -21.57 -12.82 -15.27
N GLY A 329 -21.42 -13.52 -14.14
CA GLY A 329 -22.45 -13.70 -13.11
C GLY A 329 -21.80 -13.69 -11.73
N THR A 330 -21.53 -14.86 -11.16
CA THR A 330 -20.90 -15.01 -9.85
C THR A 330 -19.75 -16.02 -9.86
N ALA A 331 -18.84 -15.92 -8.90
CA ALA A 331 -17.77 -16.91 -8.68
C ALA A 331 -17.36 -16.99 -7.20
N ALA A 332 -16.91 -18.17 -6.78
CA ALA A 332 -16.40 -18.44 -5.43
C ALA A 332 -15.00 -17.88 -5.16
N GLY A 333 -14.29 -17.44 -6.20
CA GLY A 333 -13.00 -16.78 -6.08
C GLY A 333 -12.48 -16.35 -7.45
N VAL A 334 -11.68 -15.28 -7.48
CA VAL A 334 -11.08 -14.75 -8.71
C VAL A 334 -9.65 -14.32 -8.41
N ASP A 335 -8.68 -14.99 -9.02
CA ASP A 335 -7.27 -14.56 -8.96
C ASP A 335 -6.95 -13.66 -10.14
N GLY A 336 -6.19 -12.59 -9.89
CA GLY A 336 -5.66 -11.71 -10.92
C GLY A 336 -4.37 -11.05 -10.48
N SER A 337 -4.09 -9.89 -11.08
CA SER A 337 -2.86 -9.15 -10.80
C SER A 337 -3.05 -7.65 -10.79
N LEU A 338 -2.27 -6.99 -9.93
CA LEU A 338 -1.97 -5.57 -9.97
C LEU A 338 -0.55 -5.41 -10.51
N THR A 339 -0.41 -4.91 -11.73
CA THR A 339 0.90 -4.64 -12.34
C THR A 339 1.25 -3.18 -12.13
N PHE A 340 2.38 -2.90 -11.48
CA PHE A 340 2.82 -1.52 -11.26
C PHE A 340 3.47 -0.94 -12.51
N GLY A 341 3.34 0.37 -12.66
CA GLY A 341 3.82 1.14 -13.78
C GLY A 341 2.94 1.03 -15.03
N ILE A 342 3.02 2.06 -15.87
CA ILE A 342 2.36 2.15 -17.17
C ILE A 342 3.44 2.48 -18.20
N GLY A 343 3.72 1.54 -19.11
CA GLY A 343 4.74 1.65 -20.16
C GLY A 343 6.17 1.81 -19.65
N THR A 344 6.43 1.43 -18.40
CA THR A 344 7.76 1.38 -17.76
C THR A 344 8.47 0.05 -18.02
N ALA A 345 7.71 -1.00 -18.36
CA ALA A 345 8.19 -2.35 -18.66
C ALA A 345 7.47 -2.94 -19.88
N ALA A 346 7.91 -4.11 -20.34
CA ALA A 346 7.37 -4.75 -21.54
C ALA A 346 5.94 -5.30 -21.37
N ASN A 347 5.52 -5.56 -20.12
CA ASN A 347 4.24 -6.16 -19.75
C ASN A 347 3.13 -5.15 -19.44
N ASN A 348 3.45 -3.85 -19.33
CA ASN A 348 2.51 -2.84 -18.82
C ASN A 348 2.26 -1.68 -19.80
N GLY A 349 2.45 -1.92 -21.11
CA GLY A 349 2.09 -0.95 -22.14
C GLY A 349 0.57 -0.81 -22.32
N LEU A 350 0.08 0.39 -22.62
CA LEU A 350 -1.35 0.68 -22.83
C LEU A 350 -2.02 -0.15 -23.94
N GLY A 351 -1.26 -0.62 -24.93
CA GLY A 351 -1.80 -1.44 -26.02
C GLY A 351 -2.94 -0.75 -26.77
N ALA A 352 -4.13 -1.36 -26.73
CA ALA A 352 -5.34 -0.86 -27.39
C ALA A 352 -6.31 -0.14 -26.43
N ALA A 353 -5.94 0.04 -25.16
CA ALA A 353 -6.77 0.69 -24.15
C ALA A 353 -7.13 2.12 -24.57
N LYS A 354 -8.37 2.52 -24.31
CA LYS A 354 -8.83 3.90 -24.51
C LYS A 354 -8.51 4.71 -23.26
N LEU A 355 -7.85 5.85 -23.43
CA LEU A 355 -7.45 6.72 -22.34
C LEU A 355 -8.47 7.84 -22.12
N PHE A 356 -8.92 7.99 -20.87
CA PHE A 356 -9.88 8.98 -20.40
C PHE A 356 -9.20 9.90 -19.38
N THR A 357 -8.74 11.08 -19.83
CA THR A 357 -8.16 12.08 -18.92
C THR A 357 -9.24 12.69 -18.04
N PHE A 358 -8.86 13.11 -16.84
CA PHE A 358 -9.79 13.72 -15.89
C PHE A 358 -10.05 15.19 -16.20
N ASP A 359 -11.18 15.71 -15.69
CA ASP A 359 -11.34 17.15 -15.52
C ASP A 359 -10.36 17.63 -14.44
N PRO A 360 -9.57 18.69 -14.71
CA PRO A 360 -8.52 19.13 -13.80
C PRO A 360 -9.05 19.77 -12.51
N ASN A 361 -10.35 20.06 -12.39
CA ASN A 361 -10.94 20.65 -11.18
C ASN A 361 -11.59 19.60 -10.28
N SER A 362 -12.27 18.61 -10.88
CA SER A 362 -12.98 17.56 -10.14
C SER A 362 -12.22 16.25 -10.02
N LEU A 363 -11.09 16.10 -10.74
CA LEU A 363 -10.25 14.90 -10.77
C LEU A 363 -11.08 13.63 -11.08
N SER A 364 -12.03 13.77 -12.00
CA SER A 364 -13.00 12.76 -12.36
C SER A 364 -13.28 12.78 -13.86
N PHE A 365 -14.02 11.78 -14.35
CA PHE A 365 -14.48 11.75 -15.74
C PHE A 365 -16.01 11.74 -15.80
N THR A 366 -16.56 11.98 -16.99
CA THR A 366 -18.02 12.02 -17.15
C THR A 366 -18.57 10.67 -17.56
N THR A 367 -19.61 10.19 -16.86
CA THR A 367 -20.47 9.10 -17.34
C THR A 367 -21.81 9.68 -17.79
N VAL A 368 -22.31 9.24 -18.95
CA VAL A 368 -23.66 9.55 -19.43
C VAL A 368 -24.52 8.30 -19.38
N TYR A 369 -25.53 8.31 -18.52
CA TYR A 369 -26.48 7.20 -18.34
C TYR A 369 -27.91 7.72 -18.52
N ASN A 370 -28.72 7.00 -19.32
CA ASN A 370 -30.09 7.39 -19.69
C ASN A 370 -30.25 8.85 -20.17
N GLY A 371 -29.22 9.38 -20.86
CA GLY A 371 -29.20 10.75 -21.37
C GLY A 371 -28.88 11.82 -20.33
N ILE A 372 -28.64 11.44 -19.07
CA ILE A 372 -28.21 12.33 -17.98
C ILE A 372 -26.68 12.26 -17.87
N SER A 373 -26.05 13.41 -17.68
CA SER A 373 -24.59 13.55 -17.54
C SER A 373 -24.22 13.59 -16.06
N TYR A 374 -23.28 12.75 -15.66
CA TYR A 374 -22.71 12.66 -14.32
C TYR A 374 -21.22 13.04 -14.41
N PRO A 375 -20.86 14.32 -14.24
CA PRO A 375 -19.50 14.80 -14.50
C PRO A 375 -18.48 14.32 -13.47
N ASP A 376 -18.94 13.94 -12.27
CA ASP A 376 -18.10 13.50 -11.15
C ASP A 376 -18.09 11.97 -11.03
N SER A 377 -18.00 11.26 -12.16
CA SER A 377 -17.94 9.78 -12.18
C SER A 377 -16.52 9.28 -12.01
N PHE A 378 -16.39 8.07 -11.47
CA PHE A 378 -15.09 7.48 -11.13
C PHE A 378 -15.10 5.96 -11.25
N ILE A 379 -13.91 5.35 -11.24
CA ILE A 379 -13.70 3.91 -11.26
C ILE A 379 -12.99 3.53 -9.96
N ASP A 380 -13.60 2.65 -9.19
CA ASP A 380 -13.21 2.38 -7.80
C ASP A 380 -13.29 0.87 -7.50
N SER A 381 -12.14 0.22 -7.34
CA SER A 381 -12.08 -1.20 -6.97
C SER A 381 -12.51 -1.48 -5.51
N GLY A 382 -12.52 -0.46 -4.64
CA GLY A 382 -13.03 -0.55 -3.27
C GLY A 382 -14.55 -0.59 -3.19
N SER A 383 -15.24 -0.07 -4.23
CA SER A 383 -16.69 -0.16 -4.35
C SER A 383 -17.13 -1.56 -4.81
N ASN A 384 -17.93 -2.25 -4.00
CA ASN A 384 -18.33 -3.63 -4.28
C ASN A 384 -19.38 -3.82 -5.40
N GLY A 385 -19.84 -2.75 -6.04
CA GLY A 385 -20.91 -2.81 -7.04
C GLY A 385 -20.90 -1.62 -7.99
N PHE A 386 -21.69 -1.69 -9.05
CA PHE A 386 -21.98 -0.48 -9.82
C PHE A 386 -22.95 0.40 -9.02
N PHE A 387 -22.56 1.61 -8.65
CA PHE A 387 -23.43 2.54 -7.93
C PHE A 387 -23.80 3.73 -8.80
N PHE A 388 -25.08 3.87 -9.12
CA PHE A 388 -25.56 4.94 -10.00
C PHE A 388 -27.00 5.35 -9.71
N PRO A 389 -27.46 6.54 -10.13
CA PRO A 389 -28.79 7.01 -9.81
C PRO A 389 -29.81 6.51 -10.84
N ASP A 390 -30.62 5.52 -10.47
CA ASP A 390 -31.80 5.11 -11.22
C ASP A 390 -32.96 4.72 -10.29
N ALA A 391 -33.96 5.60 -10.18
CA ALA A 391 -35.12 5.38 -9.34
C ALA A 391 -36.18 4.45 -9.98
N SER A 392 -36.00 4.06 -11.25
CA SER A 392 -36.90 3.13 -11.94
C SER A 392 -36.58 1.67 -11.66
N ILE A 393 -35.36 1.39 -11.20
CA ILE A 393 -34.91 0.05 -10.78
C ILE A 393 -35.34 -0.15 -9.33
N ALA A 394 -36.07 -1.24 -9.06
CA ALA A 394 -36.53 -1.56 -7.72
C ALA A 394 -35.35 -1.75 -6.76
N LEU A 395 -35.43 -1.19 -5.55
CA LEU A 395 -34.46 -1.40 -4.49
C LEU A 395 -34.77 -2.68 -3.71
N CYS A 396 -33.73 -3.35 -3.23
CA CYS A 396 -33.87 -4.41 -2.24
C CYS A 396 -34.38 -3.84 -0.90
N ASN A 397 -34.95 -4.70 -0.06
CA ASN A 397 -35.20 -4.33 1.34
C ASN A 397 -33.87 -3.93 2.01
N GLY A 398 -33.82 -2.74 2.61
CA GLY A 398 -32.58 -2.16 3.17
C GLY A 398 -31.98 -1.04 2.32
N GLY A 399 -32.30 -0.97 1.02
CA GLY A 399 -31.99 0.17 0.16
C GLY A 399 -30.58 0.24 -0.43
N SER A 400 -29.62 -0.57 0.02
CA SER A 400 -28.22 -0.52 -0.44
C SER A 400 -27.97 -1.08 -1.85
N PHE A 401 -28.85 -1.95 -2.34
CA PHE A 401 -28.69 -2.60 -3.65
C PHE A 401 -29.99 -2.64 -4.46
N TYR A 402 -29.85 -2.85 -5.76
CA TYR A 402 -30.95 -3.06 -6.69
C TYR A 402 -31.47 -4.51 -6.66
N CYS A 403 -32.79 -4.64 -6.77
CA CYS A 403 -33.55 -5.88 -6.82
C CYS A 403 -34.59 -5.84 -7.96
N PRO A 404 -34.20 -5.67 -9.24
CA PRO A 404 -35.15 -5.75 -10.34
C PRO A 404 -35.84 -7.13 -10.39
N PRO A 405 -37.03 -7.24 -10.99
CA PRO A 405 -37.75 -8.52 -11.10
C PRO A 405 -37.08 -9.53 -12.06
N SER A 406 -36.23 -9.04 -12.95
CA SER A 406 -35.39 -9.83 -13.87
C SER A 406 -34.10 -9.06 -14.16
N GLN A 407 -33.05 -9.76 -14.62
CA GLN A 407 -31.80 -9.13 -15.03
C GLN A 407 -32.05 -8.01 -16.04
N LEU A 408 -31.43 -6.86 -15.80
CA LEU A 408 -31.43 -5.73 -16.71
C LEU A 408 -30.10 -5.72 -17.48
N ASN A 409 -30.17 -5.47 -18.78
CA ASN A 409 -29.00 -5.24 -19.63
C ASN A 409 -28.97 -3.74 -19.93
N LEU A 410 -27.99 -3.04 -19.37
CA LEU A 410 -27.88 -1.58 -19.41
C LEU A 410 -26.58 -1.15 -20.11
N SER A 411 -26.49 0.14 -20.40
CA SER A 411 -25.27 0.74 -20.91
C SER A 411 -25.16 2.20 -20.50
N ALA A 412 -23.93 2.66 -20.31
CA ALA A 412 -23.60 4.07 -20.12
C ALA A 412 -22.42 4.46 -21.03
N THR A 413 -22.23 5.75 -21.27
CA THR A 413 -21.11 6.27 -22.08
C THR A 413 -20.13 7.00 -21.19
N ASN A 414 -18.91 6.48 -21.12
CA ASN A 414 -17.79 7.10 -20.43
C ASN A 414 -17.13 8.12 -21.34
N LYS A 415 -16.75 9.29 -20.81
CA LYS A 415 -16.14 10.41 -21.54
C LYS A 415 -15.02 11.06 -20.74
N GLY A 416 -13.83 11.11 -21.31
CA GLY A 416 -12.69 11.84 -20.76
C GLY A 416 -12.70 13.30 -21.18
N ALA A 417 -11.99 14.16 -20.44
CA ALA A 417 -11.81 15.57 -20.78
C ALA A 417 -11.08 15.77 -22.12
N ASN A 418 -10.29 14.78 -22.54
CA ASN A 418 -9.66 14.70 -23.87
C ASN A 418 -10.65 14.41 -25.03
N GLY A 419 -11.93 14.20 -24.73
CA GLY A 419 -12.96 13.88 -25.73
C GLY A 419 -13.02 12.41 -26.14
N THR A 420 -12.15 11.55 -25.59
CA THR A 420 -12.28 10.08 -25.74
C THR A 420 -13.60 9.63 -25.14
N SER A 421 -14.29 8.73 -25.83
CA SER A 421 -15.54 8.16 -25.34
C SER A 421 -15.63 6.67 -25.61
N ASP A 422 -16.32 5.96 -24.72
CA ASP A 422 -16.66 4.55 -24.93
C ASP A 422 -18.02 4.21 -24.33
N ILE A 423 -18.72 3.25 -24.96
CA ILE A 423 -19.99 2.73 -24.46
C ILE A 423 -19.68 1.48 -23.66
N VAL A 424 -20.00 1.51 -22.38
CA VAL A 424 -19.82 0.38 -21.46
C VAL A 424 -21.17 -0.28 -21.25
N SER A 425 -21.27 -1.55 -21.64
CA SER A 425 -22.42 -2.41 -21.32
C SER A 425 -22.20 -3.13 -19.99
N PHE A 426 -23.25 -3.18 -19.17
CA PHE A 426 -23.24 -3.84 -17.86
C PHE A 426 -24.61 -4.42 -17.54
N ASN A 427 -24.65 -5.37 -16.61
CA ASN A 427 -25.88 -6.01 -16.18
C ASN A 427 -26.18 -5.68 -14.72
N VAL A 428 -27.47 -5.62 -14.40
CA VAL A 428 -27.97 -5.44 -13.04
C VAL A 428 -28.91 -6.57 -12.70
N ASP A 429 -28.49 -7.40 -11.74
CA ASP A 429 -29.29 -8.50 -11.24
C ASP A 429 -29.98 -8.17 -9.92
N ASN A 430 -30.86 -9.08 -9.51
CA ASN A 430 -31.49 -9.01 -8.21
C ASN A 430 -30.51 -9.45 -7.11
N ALA A 431 -29.99 -8.49 -6.33
CA ALA A 431 -28.97 -8.77 -5.31
C ALA A 431 -29.42 -9.79 -4.25
N THR A 432 -30.69 -9.76 -3.85
CA THR A 432 -31.24 -10.76 -2.91
C THR A 432 -31.16 -12.17 -3.48
N ASN A 433 -31.49 -12.35 -4.76
CA ASN A 433 -31.36 -13.64 -5.42
C ASN A 433 -29.90 -14.03 -5.63
N LEU A 434 -29.03 -13.09 -5.99
CA LEU A 434 -27.59 -13.34 -6.15
C LEU A 434 -26.99 -13.95 -4.88
N PHE A 435 -27.22 -13.31 -3.73
CA PHE A 435 -26.66 -13.78 -2.46
C PHE A 435 -27.33 -15.06 -1.96
N ASN A 436 -28.66 -15.17 -2.02
CA ASN A 436 -29.36 -16.35 -1.52
C ASN A 436 -29.08 -17.62 -2.33
N ASN A 437 -28.92 -17.48 -3.66
CA ASN A 437 -28.67 -18.62 -4.53
C ASN A 437 -27.18 -19.04 -4.51
N ASN A 438 -26.28 -18.12 -4.18
CA ASN A 438 -24.83 -18.34 -4.23
C ASN A 438 -24.16 -17.92 -2.90
N PRO A 439 -24.47 -18.58 -1.77
CA PRO A 439 -24.02 -18.15 -0.44
C PRO A 439 -22.51 -18.31 -0.20
N SER A 440 -21.80 -19.03 -1.08
CA SER A 440 -20.35 -19.20 -1.05
C SER A 440 -19.62 -18.35 -2.08
N ASP A 441 -20.35 -17.61 -2.91
CA ASP A 441 -19.72 -16.79 -3.93
C ASP A 441 -19.29 -15.46 -3.35
N VAL A 442 -18.18 -14.93 -3.86
CA VAL A 442 -17.53 -13.72 -3.37
C VAL A 442 -17.42 -12.68 -4.47
N ALA A 443 -17.33 -13.10 -5.74
CA ALA A 443 -17.36 -12.23 -6.90
C ALA A 443 -18.77 -12.21 -7.51
N PHE A 444 -19.30 -11.01 -7.77
CA PHE A 444 -20.63 -10.76 -8.31
C PHE A 444 -20.55 -9.69 -9.40
N GLY A 445 -20.41 -10.08 -10.66
CA GLY A 445 -20.21 -9.16 -11.79
C GLY A 445 -21.45 -8.35 -12.19
N THR A 446 -22.59 -8.61 -11.57
CA THR A 446 -23.87 -7.93 -11.87
C THR A 446 -24.49 -7.25 -10.64
N LEU A 447 -23.72 -7.12 -9.56
CA LEU A 447 -24.14 -6.42 -8.34
C LEU A 447 -24.13 -4.90 -8.58
N ALA A 448 -25.23 -4.25 -8.24
CA ALA A 448 -25.38 -2.81 -8.40
C ALA A 448 -26.33 -2.23 -7.34
N GLY A 449 -26.19 -0.94 -7.05
CA GLY A 449 -27.00 -0.22 -6.08
C GLY A 449 -27.22 1.25 -6.45
N PRO A 450 -28.09 1.94 -5.71
CA PRO A 450 -28.31 3.37 -5.93
C PRO A 450 -27.10 4.18 -5.46
N ASN A 451 -26.75 5.22 -6.22
CA ASN A 451 -25.84 6.27 -5.74
C ASN A 451 -26.63 7.56 -5.48
N PRO A 452 -26.87 7.95 -4.21
CA PRO A 452 -27.63 9.15 -3.88
C PRO A 452 -26.82 10.45 -4.05
N VAL A 453 -25.49 10.36 -4.16
CA VAL A 453 -24.57 11.52 -4.23
C VAL A 453 -24.55 12.17 -5.62
N GLY A 454 -25.07 11.48 -6.63
CA GLY A 454 -25.27 12.04 -7.98
C GLY A 454 -24.09 11.84 -8.93
N SER A 455 -23.32 10.76 -8.76
CA SER A 455 -22.29 10.29 -9.69
C SER A 455 -22.57 8.88 -10.20
N PHE A 456 -21.81 8.43 -11.20
CA PHE A 456 -21.71 7.02 -11.55
C PHE A 456 -20.39 6.48 -11.00
N ASP A 457 -20.48 5.50 -10.12
CA ASP A 457 -19.35 4.79 -9.54
C ASP A 457 -19.25 3.40 -10.19
N TRP A 458 -18.17 3.22 -10.92
CA TRP A 458 -17.81 1.95 -11.55
C TRP A 458 -16.99 1.11 -10.57
N GLY A 459 -17.69 0.39 -9.70
CA GLY A 459 -17.09 -0.51 -8.71
C GLY A 459 -16.29 -1.68 -9.29
N LEU A 460 -15.80 -2.58 -8.43
CA LEU A 460 -15.04 -3.77 -8.82
C LEU A 460 -15.66 -4.60 -9.97
N PRO A 461 -17.00 -4.74 -10.12
CA PRO A 461 -17.58 -5.39 -11.28
C PRO A 461 -17.15 -4.83 -12.65
N PHE A 462 -16.70 -3.57 -12.71
CA PHE A 462 -16.12 -2.97 -13.91
C PHE A 462 -14.81 -3.62 -14.33
N PHE A 463 -14.01 -4.09 -13.38
CA PHE A 463 -12.67 -4.65 -13.61
C PHE A 463 -12.72 -6.10 -14.13
N TYR A 464 -13.81 -6.84 -13.89
CA TYR A 464 -13.90 -8.22 -14.37
C TYR A 464 -13.85 -8.31 -15.91
N GLY A 465 -12.77 -8.90 -16.40
CA GLY A 465 -12.48 -9.06 -17.83
C GLY A 465 -11.91 -7.81 -18.50
N ARG A 466 -11.42 -6.84 -17.72
CA ARG A 466 -10.78 -5.61 -18.21
C ARG A 466 -9.45 -5.39 -17.48
N GLY A 467 -8.40 -5.09 -18.25
CA GLY A 467 -7.19 -4.49 -17.69
C GLY A 467 -7.43 -3.00 -17.52
N VAL A 468 -7.64 -2.55 -16.29
CA VAL A 468 -7.93 -1.15 -15.96
C VAL A 468 -6.67 -0.48 -15.46
N PHE A 469 -6.27 0.60 -16.15
CA PHE A 469 -5.10 1.39 -15.85
C PHE A 469 -5.50 2.59 -14.99
N THR A 470 -4.77 2.83 -13.90
CA THR A 470 -4.89 4.03 -13.06
C THR A 470 -3.58 4.79 -13.12
N ALA A 471 -3.57 5.97 -13.74
CA ALA A 471 -2.37 6.80 -13.85
C ALA A 471 -2.34 7.89 -12.78
N ILE A 472 -1.18 8.06 -12.14
CA ILE A 472 -0.99 8.98 -11.02
C ILE A 472 -0.72 10.41 -11.51
N ASP A 473 -1.36 11.41 -10.90
CA ASP A 473 -1.14 12.83 -11.20
C ASP A 473 0.33 13.23 -11.00
N GLY A 474 0.82 14.10 -11.88
CA GLY A 474 2.19 14.60 -11.86
C GLY A 474 3.27 13.57 -12.20
N ALA A 475 2.92 12.29 -12.38
CA ALA A 475 3.89 11.24 -12.63
C ALA A 475 4.38 11.20 -14.10
N PRO A 476 5.58 10.67 -14.37
CA PRO A 476 6.12 10.56 -15.73
C PRO A 476 5.29 9.63 -16.61
N ALA A 477 4.87 10.09 -17.79
CA ALA A 477 4.14 9.26 -18.74
C ALA A 477 5.06 8.68 -19.84
N PRO A 478 4.74 7.51 -20.40
CA PRO A 478 5.42 6.98 -21.59
C PRO A 478 5.35 7.96 -22.78
N PRO A 479 6.30 7.89 -23.72
CA PRO A 479 6.26 8.72 -24.93
C PRO A 479 4.94 8.58 -25.69
N GLY A 480 4.26 9.71 -25.92
CA GLY A 480 2.98 9.75 -26.65
C GLY A 480 1.74 9.55 -25.78
N VAL A 481 1.91 9.35 -24.48
CA VAL A 481 0.83 9.27 -23.49
C VAL A 481 0.81 10.61 -22.71
N PRO A 482 -0.37 11.22 -22.46
CA PRO A 482 -0.45 12.38 -21.58
C PRO A 482 0.02 12.04 -20.16
N ALA A 483 0.49 13.02 -19.41
CA ALA A 483 0.69 12.85 -17.97
C ALA A 483 -0.65 12.48 -17.29
N GLY A 484 -0.56 11.79 -16.16
CA GLY A 484 -1.72 11.58 -15.30
C GLY A 484 -2.33 12.90 -14.79
N PRO A 485 -3.52 12.84 -14.18
CA PRO A 485 -4.27 11.62 -13.89
C PRO A 485 -5.19 11.22 -15.05
N PHE A 486 -5.32 9.91 -15.25
CA PHE A 486 -6.27 9.32 -16.19
C PHE A 486 -6.60 7.88 -15.82
N TRP A 487 -7.74 7.40 -16.33
CA TRP A 487 -8.03 5.98 -16.43
C TRP A 487 -7.87 5.51 -17.88
N ALA A 488 -7.50 4.26 -18.07
CA ALA A 488 -7.60 3.61 -19.38
C ALA A 488 -8.08 2.16 -19.26
N TYR A 489 -8.77 1.64 -20.28
CA TYR A 489 -9.22 0.25 -20.35
C TYR A 489 -9.59 -0.17 -21.78
#